data_AF-A0A455W8J6-F1
#
_entry.id   AF-A0A455W8J6-F1
#
_cell.length_a   1.000
_cell.length_b   1.000
_cell.length_c   1.000
_cell.angle_alpha   90.00
_cell.angle_beta   90.00
_cell.angle_gamma   90.00
#
_symmetry.space_group_name_H-M   'P 1'
#
loop_
_entity.id
_entity.type
_entity.pdbx_description
1 polymer ?
#
loop_
_entity_poly.entity_id
_entity_poly.type
_entity_poly.pdbx_seq_one_letter_code
_entity_poly.pdbx_strand_id
1 'polypeptide(L)'
;MEKREDLLAEAGDQGQLDQESICYAPLAFRSKLIHVFEVYGKGFFCVGLAVSIFMYVTGVFELGPNTTWRSAFFELWPLFFVLAGVPGLMWLSSTLVFTLFPRWSVKAGRGPEWELDRRKGMVRVWRYRRRIPFIGRRTITVFEAPFYEFDGFVAGGVARYGARFDFVLCHRYSKLKVHIGDSLLGWHHNPRPCYALWDFLQNYMDVSCALPEFPVLEPHRHKDPVTAEHDRKSGRPERYWRDMDDKTFKQKEDEMLSRVLSIDTEQRPNLMAKKVRYAHMTPEDMLAYGRGSRQGRNGARAPRPSVGHAQRDWK
;
A
#
# COMPACT_ATOMS: atom_id res chain seq x y z
N MET A 1 3.71 -19.03 -3.34
CA MET A 1 4.29 -17.84 -2.69
C MET A 1 5.77 -18.08 -2.42
N GLU A 2 6.14 -19.16 -1.74
CA GLU A 2 7.52 -19.55 -1.39
C GLU A 2 8.53 -19.39 -2.55
N LYS A 3 8.29 -19.98 -3.73
CA LYS A 3 9.21 -19.83 -4.89
C LYS A 3 9.43 -18.37 -5.34
N ARG A 4 8.46 -17.46 -5.15
CA ARG A 4 8.62 -16.03 -5.46
C ARG A 4 9.40 -15.30 -4.36
N GLU A 5 9.21 -15.69 -3.10
CA GLU A 5 9.96 -15.15 -1.95
C GLU A 5 11.44 -15.53 -2.03
N ASP A 6 11.75 -16.78 -2.37
CA ASP A 6 13.13 -17.23 -2.60
C ASP A 6 13.82 -16.42 -3.71
N LEU A 7 13.09 -16.13 -4.79
CA LEU A 7 13.59 -15.31 -5.90
C LEU A 7 13.81 -13.84 -5.50
N LEU A 8 13.01 -13.31 -4.58
CA LEU A 8 13.18 -11.95 -4.04
C LEU A 8 14.42 -11.88 -3.16
N ALA A 9 14.62 -12.88 -2.29
CA ALA A 9 15.82 -13.00 -1.48
C ALA A 9 17.09 -13.13 -2.35
N GLU A 10 17.07 -13.98 -3.39
CA GLU A 10 18.17 -14.09 -4.36
C GLU A 10 18.43 -12.80 -5.15
N ALA A 11 17.37 -12.04 -5.45
CA ALA A 11 17.49 -10.76 -6.18
C ALA A 11 18.04 -9.61 -5.32
N GLY A 12 18.32 -9.88 -4.04
CA GLY A 12 18.78 -8.88 -3.07
C GLY A 12 17.68 -7.88 -2.71
N ASP A 13 16.42 -8.32 -2.66
CA ASP A 13 15.35 -7.47 -2.15
C ASP A 13 15.60 -7.15 -0.67
N GLN A 14 15.32 -5.90 -0.31
CA GLN A 14 15.61 -5.36 1.02
C GLN A 14 14.31 -5.11 1.81
N GLY A 15 13.15 -5.45 1.23
CA GLY A 15 11.87 -5.39 1.90
C GLY A 15 11.76 -6.50 2.94
N GLN A 16 11.35 -6.16 4.15
CA GLN A 16 11.28 -7.09 5.27
C GLN A 16 10.08 -6.72 6.15
N LEU A 17 9.37 -7.71 6.68
CA LEU A 17 8.23 -7.53 7.57
C LEU A 17 8.29 -8.61 8.65
N ASP A 18 9.14 -8.35 9.63
CA ASP A 18 9.52 -9.32 10.66
C ASP A 18 9.21 -8.77 12.06
N GLN A 19 9.57 -9.52 13.11
CA GLN A 19 9.42 -9.05 14.50
C GLN A 19 10.34 -7.86 14.87
N GLU A 20 11.34 -7.55 14.05
CA GLU A 20 12.40 -6.58 14.37
C GLU A 20 12.29 -5.29 13.59
N SER A 21 11.95 -5.38 12.31
CA SER A 21 11.74 -4.21 11.48
C SER A 21 10.70 -4.42 10.39
N ILE A 22 10.06 -3.31 10.02
CA ILE A 22 9.23 -3.17 8.82
C ILE A 22 10.00 -2.29 7.85
N CYS A 23 10.50 -2.88 6.78
CA CYS A 23 11.23 -2.19 5.73
C CYS A 23 10.47 -2.29 4.41
N TYR A 24 10.19 -1.14 3.80
CA TYR A 24 9.58 -1.10 2.48
C TYR A 24 10.62 -0.80 1.41
N ALA A 25 10.81 -1.76 0.51
CA ALA A 25 11.66 -1.63 -0.67
C ALA A 25 10.83 -1.84 -1.95
N PRO A 26 10.77 -0.83 -2.85
CA PRO A 26 10.09 -1.00 -4.13
C PRO A 26 10.90 -1.89 -5.07
N LEU A 27 10.20 -2.80 -5.75
CA LEU A 27 10.75 -3.55 -6.89
C LEU A 27 11.22 -2.64 -8.03
N ALA A 28 12.13 -3.15 -8.86
CA ALA A 28 12.55 -2.46 -10.07
C ALA A 28 11.36 -2.18 -11.01
N PHE A 29 11.44 -1.07 -11.75
CA PHE A 29 10.38 -0.66 -12.68
C PHE A 29 10.00 -1.76 -13.68
N ARG A 30 10.99 -2.51 -14.19
CA ARG A 30 10.76 -3.64 -15.10
C ARG A 30 9.93 -4.75 -14.45
N SER A 31 10.21 -5.11 -13.20
CA SER A 31 9.50 -6.15 -12.46
C SER A 31 8.06 -5.72 -12.20
N LYS A 32 7.85 -4.43 -11.86
CA LYS A 32 6.52 -3.84 -11.73
C LYS A 32 5.74 -3.89 -13.05
N LEU A 33 6.37 -3.56 -14.18
CA LEU A 33 5.73 -3.64 -15.50
C LEU A 33 5.31 -5.06 -15.88
N ILE A 34 6.18 -6.04 -15.67
CA ILE A 34 5.86 -7.45 -15.98
C ILE A 34 4.66 -7.92 -15.13
N HIS A 35 4.66 -7.59 -13.84
CA HIS A 35 3.55 -7.89 -12.94
C HIS A 35 2.25 -7.19 -13.35
N VAL A 36 2.32 -5.93 -13.80
CA VAL A 36 1.18 -5.20 -14.35
C VAL A 36 0.64 -5.93 -15.59
N PHE A 37 1.49 -6.33 -16.54
CA PHE A 37 1.04 -7.10 -17.70
C PHE A 37 0.42 -8.45 -17.34
N GLU A 38 0.90 -9.11 -16.29
CA GLU A 38 0.29 -10.36 -15.79
C GLU A 38 -1.12 -10.12 -15.26
N VAL A 39 -1.29 -9.17 -14.32
CA VAL A 39 -2.56 -8.92 -13.64
C VAL A 39 -3.60 -8.32 -14.59
N TYR A 40 -3.24 -7.26 -15.31
CA TYR A 40 -4.15 -6.61 -16.25
C TYR A 40 -4.42 -7.49 -17.47
N GLY A 41 -3.41 -8.18 -17.99
CA GLY A 41 -3.58 -9.11 -19.12
C GLY A 41 -4.59 -10.21 -18.77
N LYS A 42 -4.45 -10.85 -17.61
CA LYS A 42 -5.38 -11.88 -17.15
C LYS A 42 -6.80 -11.34 -16.92
N GLY A 43 -6.92 -10.18 -16.26
CA GLY A 43 -8.22 -9.56 -15.99
C GLY A 43 -8.96 -9.15 -17.28
N PHE A 44 -8.29 -8.40 -18.16
CA PHE A 44 -8.87 -7.97 -19.43
C PHE A 44 -9.12 -9.14 -20.38
N PHE A 45 -8.30 -10.19 -20.37
CA PHE A 45 -8.54 -11.39 -21.16
C PHE A 45 -9.85 -12.07 -20.76
N CYS A 46 -10.09 -12.28 -19.46
CA CYS A 46 -11.33 -12.92 -18.99
C CYS A 46 -12.57 -12.10 -19.36
N VAL A 47 -12.54 -10.79 -19.14
CA VAL A 47 -13.68 -9.90 -19.46
C VAL A 47 -13.87 -9.78 -20.98
N GLY A 48 -12.77 -9.56 -21.71
CA GLY A 48 -12.78 -9.42 -23.17
C GLY A 48 -13.26 -10.67 -23.87
N LEU A 49 -12.89 -11.87 -23.36
CA LEU A 49 -13.40 -13.15 -23.86
C LEU A 49 -14.91 -13.27 -23.68
N ALA A 50 -15.45 -12.91 -22.51
CA ALA A 50 -16.89 -12.96 -22.25
C ALA A 50 -17.68 -12.00 -23.16
N VAL A 51 -17.20 -10.76 -23.30
CA VAL A 51 -17.80 -9.76 -24.20
C VAL A 51 -17.72 -10.21 -25.66
N SER A 52 -16.60 -10.83 -26.06
CA SER A 52 -16.41 -11.39 -27.39
C SER A 52 -17.43 -12.48 -27.70
N ILE A 53 -17.62 -13.44 -26.77
CA ILE A 53 -18.62 -14.51 -26.94
C ILE A 53 -20.03 -13.93 -27.05
N PHE A 54 -20.36 -12.94 -26.21
CA PHE A 54 -21.67 -12.28 -26.26
C PHE A 54 -21.91 -11.60 -27.61
N MET A 55 -20.95 -10.79 -28.08
CA MET A 55 -21.03 -10.09 -29.36
C MET A 55 -21.12 -11.06 -30.55
N TYR A 56 -20.43 -12.20 -30.47
CA TYR A 56 -20.54 -13.25 -31.48
C TYR A 56 -21.96 -13.81 -31.55
N VAL A 57 -22.54 -14.16 -30.40
CA VAL A 57 -23.89 -14.75 -30.33
C VAL A 57 -24.94 -13.75 -30.80
N THR A 58 -24.86 -12.48 -30.41
CA THR A 58 -25.79 -11.44 -30.89
C THR A 58 -25.61 -11.20 -32.38
N GLY A 59 -24.38 -11.13 -32.88
CA GLY A 59 -24.10 -10.96 -34.31
C GLY A 59 -24.68 -12.11 -35.15
N VAL A 60 -24.53 -13.35 -34.71
CA VAL A 60 -25.12 -14.53 -35.39
C VAL A 60 -26.65 -14.50 -35.34
N PHE A 61 -27.25 -13.99 -34.27
CA PHE A 61 -28.70 -13.89 -34.14
C PHE A 61 -29.29 -12.80 -35.05
N GLU A 62 -28.62 -11.65 -35.18
CA GLU A 62 -29.08 -10.52 -36.01
C GLU A 62 -28.90 -10.77 -37.52
N LEU A 63 -27.86 -11.50 -37.92
CA LEU A 63 -27.54 -11.75 -39.33
C LEU A 63 -28.43 -12.81 -40.00
N GLY A 64 -29.38 -13.41 -39.27
CA GLY A 64 -30.43 -14.29 -39.81
C GLY A 64 -29.94 -15.67 -40.32
N PRO A 65 -30.86 -16.60 -40.64
CA PRO A 65 -30.56 -18.01 -40.92
C PRO A 65 -29.77 -18.27 -42.22
N ASN A 66 -29.60 -17.26 -43.07
CA ASN A 66 -28.95 -17.39 -44.38
C ASN A 66 -27.45 -17.04 -44.36
N THR A 67 -26.92 -16.56 -43.24
CA THR A 67 -25.49 -16.24 -43.10
C THR A 67 -24.72 -17.44 -42.54
N THR A 68 -23.55 -17.70 -43.11
CA THR A 68 -22.69 -18.79 -42.64
C THR A 68 -21.96 -18.32 -41.39
N TRP A 69 -21.99 -19.07 -40.29
CA TRP A 69 -21.28 -18.74 -39.03
C TRP A 69 -19.81 -18.28 -39.23
N ARG A 70 -19.16 -18.82 -40.26
CA ARG A 70 -17.80 -18.46 -40.66
C ARG A 70 -17.66 -17.01 -41.16
N SER A 71 -18.65 -16.44 -41.86
CA SER A 71 -18.60 -15.05 -42.32
C SER A 71 -18.76 -14.08 -41.15
N ALA A 72 -19.70 -14.35 -40.24
CA ALA A 72 -19.90 -13.57 -39.01
C ALA A 72 -18.63 -13.56 -38.14
N PHE A 73 -17.92 -14.70 -38.07
CA PHE A 73 -16.64 -14.78 -37.36
C PHE A 73 -15.55 -13.90 -37.97
N PHE A 74 -15.36 -13.92 -39.30
CA PHE A 74 -14.34 -13.10 -39.96
C PHE A 74 -14.65 -11.61 -39.90
N GLU A 75 -15.92 -11.23 -39.92
CA GLU A 75 -16.36 -9.84 -39.79
C GLU A 75 -16.09 -9.30 -38.37
N LEU A 76 -16.30 -10.10 -37.34
CA LEU A 76 -16.04 -9.74 -35.94
C LEU A 76 -14.60 -10.01 -35.48
N TRP A 77 -13.78 -10.67 -36.31
CA TRP A 77 -12.40 -11.05 -35.99
C TRP A 77 -11.52 -9.88 -35.50
N PRO A 78 -11.53 -8.68 -36.12
CA PRO A 78 -10.73 -7.55 -35.63
C PRO A 78 -11.11 -7.17 -34.19
N LEU A 79 -12.39 -7.25 -33.86
CA LEU A 79 -12.91 -6.93 -32.53
C LEU A 79 -12.48 -7.98 -31.50
N PHE A 80 -12.55 -9.28 -31.84
CA PHE A 80 -12.03 -10.35 -30.98
C PHE A 80 -10.54 -10.24 -30.74
N PHE A 81 -9.77 -9.88 -31.77
CA PHE A 81 -8.33 -9.72 -31.64
C PHE A 81 -7.98 -8.57 -30.69
N VAL A 82 -8.69 -7.44 -30.77
CA VAL A 82 -8.45 -6.31 -29.86
C VAL A 82 -8.93 -6.60 -28.43
N LEU A 83 -10.11 -7.20 -28.27
CA LEU A 83 -10.73 -7.42 -26.96
C LEU A 83 -10.13 -8.59 -26.18
N ALA A 84 -9.80 -9.70 -26.85
CA ALA A 84 -9.28 -10.91 -26.21
C ALA A 84 -7.85 -11.23 -26.67
N GLY A 85 -7.52 -11.02 -27.95
CA GLY A 85 -6.19 -11.33 -28.49
C GLY A 85 -5.06 -10.51 -27.85
N VAL A 86 -5.17 -9.18 -27.84
CA VAL A 86 -4.15 -8.29 -27.27
C VAL A 86 -3.95 -8.54 -25.76
N PRO A 87 -5.00 -8.61 -24.92
CA PRO A 87 -4.83 -8.99 -23.51
C PRO A 87 -4.25 -10.39 -23.31
N GLY A 88 -4.63 -11.34 -24.17
CA GLY A 88 -4.09 -12.70 -24.16
C GLY A 88 -2.59 -12.73 -24.47
N LEU A 89 -2.13 -11.95 -25.45
CA LEU A 89 -0.71 -11.80 -25.77
C LEU A 89 0.08 -11.11 -24.64
N MET A 90 -0.51 -10.12 -23.98
CA MET A 90 0.10 -9.47 -22.81
C MET A 90 0.25 -10.46 -21.64
N TRP A 91 -0.77 -11.29 -21.39
CA TRP A 91 -0.71 -12.31 -20.35
C TRP A 91 0.30 -13.42 -20.69
N LEU A 92 0.28 -13.91 -21.94
CA LEU A 92 1.20 -14.93 -22.42
C LEU A 92 2.66 -14.45 -22.35
N SER A 93 2.94 -13.23 -22.83
CA SER A 93 4.29 -12.67 -22.81
C SER A 93 4.83 -12.50 -21.39
N SER A 94 4.01 -12.03 -20.45
CA SER A 94 4.40 -11.94 -19.04
C SER A 94 4.69 -13.32 -18.42
N THR A 95 3.81 -14.30 -18.67
CA THR A 95 3.98 -15.67 -18.19
C THR A 95 5.23 -16.34 -18.79
N LEU A 96 5.49 -16.10 -20.07
CA LEU A 96 6.68 -16.59 -20.77
C LEU A 96 7.97 -15.99 -20.19
N VAL A 97 7.97 -14.68 -19.90
CA VAL A 97 9.12 -14.00 -19.30
C VAL A 97 9.41 -14.52 -17.88
N PHE A 98 8.38 -14.79 -17.07
CA PHE A 98 8.56 -15.40 -15.73
C PHE A 98 9.04 -16.85 -15.78
N THR A 99 8.57 -17.62 -16.75
CA THR A 99 8.95 -19.04 -16.90
C THR A 99 10.36 -19.21 -17.47
N LEU A 100 10.74 -18.42 -18.47
CA LEU A 100 12.05 -18.52 -19.13
C LEU A 100 13.15 -17.76 -18.38
N PHE A 101 12.84 -16.60 -17.79
CA PHE A 101 13.85 -15.73 -17.18
C PHE A 101 13.40 -15.20 -15.80
N PRO A 102 13.19 -16.07 -14.80
CA PRO A 102 12.73 -15.64 -13.48
C PRO A 102 13.68 -14.63 -12.81
N ARG A 103 15.00 -14.87 -12.88
CA ARG A 103 16.03 -13.99 -12.31
C ARG A 103 16.15 -12.63 -13.00
N TRP A 104 15.82 -12.57 -14.29
CA TRP A 104 15.80 -11.29 -15.00
C TRP A 104 14.54 -10.50 -14.66
N SER A 105 13.42 -11.21 -14.51
CA SER A 105 12.09 -10.64 -14.24
C SER A 105 12.01 -10.02 -12.84
N VAL A 106 12.50 -10.73 -11.81
CA VAL A 106 12.50 -10.25 -10.43
C VAL A 106 13.81 -9.52 -10.15
N LYS A 107 13.73 -8.21 -9.88
CA LYS A 107 14.90 -7.41 -9.49
C LYS A 107 14.54 -6.44 -8.40
N ALA A 108 15.36 -6.39 -7.35
CA ALA A 108 15.33 -5.33 -6.37
C ALA A 108 15.47 -3.96 -7.05
N GLY A 109 14.70 -2.98 -6.56
CA GLY A 109 14.67 -1.65 -7.16
C GLY A 109 15.81 -0.76 -6.71
N ARG A 110 15.46 0.44 -6.27
CA ARG A 110 16.44 1.47 -5.91
C ARG A 110 17.06 1.28 -4.52
N GLY A 111 16.55 0.35 -3.72
CA GLY A 111 16.80 0.20 -2.30
C GLY A 111 15.56 0.61 -1.47
N PRO A 112 15.58 0.45 -0.14
CA PRO A 112 14.47 0.75 0.77
C PRO A 112 14.13 2.23 0.74
N GLU A 113 12.85 2.58 0.85
CA GLU A 113 12.42 3.98 0.98
C GLU A 113 12.31 4.40 2.43
N TRP A 114 11.79 3.51 3.28
CA TRP A 114 11.66 3.72 4.71
C TRP A 114 11.73 2.39 5.48
N GLU A 115 12.13 2.46 6.74
CA GLU A 115 12.25 1.33 7.67
C GLU A 115 11.84 1.80 9.06
N LEU A 116 11.06 0.97 9.74
CA LEU A 116 10.70 1.10 11.13
C LEU A 116 11.45 0.01 11.90
N ASP A 117 12.50 0.39 12.64
CA ASP A 117 13.29 -0.53 13.46
C ASP A 117 12.68 -0.55 14.87
N ARG A 118 11.95 -1.63 15.19
CA ARG A 118 11.29 -1.84 16.48
C ARG A 118 12.31 -1.95 17.61
N ARG A 119 13.43 -2.66 17.38
CA ARG A 119 14.44 -2.90 18.43
C ARG A 119 15.13 -1.62 18.88
N LYS A 120 15.43 -0.72 17.95
CA LYS A 120 16.05 0.58 18.26
C LYS A 120 15.04 1.68 18.51
N GLY A 121 13.78 1.48 18.16
CA GLY A 121 12.76 2.52 18.19
C GLY A 121 13.03 3.66 17.19
N MET A 122 13.70 3.36 16.07
CA MET A 122 14.16 4.34 15.09
C MET A 122 13.39 4.22 13.78
N VAL A 123 13.17 5.36 13.13
CA VAL A 123 12.63 5.45 11.77
C VAL A 123 13.75 5.89 10.84
N ARG A 124 14.02 5.09 9.82
CA ARG A 124 15.01 5.39 8.79
C ARG A 124 14.30 5.69 7.48
N VAL A 125 14.71 6.77 6.83
CA VAL A 125 14.15 7.19 5.54
C VAL A 125 15.29 7.46 4.58
N TRP A 126 15.31 6.74 3.47
CA TRP A 126 16.31 6.91 2.44
C TRP A 126 15.81 7.87 1.38
N ARG A 127 16.63 8.87 1.08
CA ARG A 127 16.43 9.75 -0.08
C ARG A 127 17.47 9.44 -1.12
N TYR A 128 16.99 8.97 -2.28
CA TYR A 128 17.82 8.73 -3.45
C TYR A 128 17.80 9.94 -4.36
N ARG A 129 18.90 10.71 -4.39
CA ARG A 129 19.03 11.78 -5.39
C ARG A 129 19.20 11.15 -6.77
N ARG A 130 18.35 11.52 -7.73
CA ARG A 130 18.48 11.06 -9.12
C ARG A 130 19.87 11.46 -9.64
N ARG A 131 20.53 10.51 -10.31
CA ARG A 131 21.76 10.78 -11.04
C ARG A 131 21.44 11.74 -12.19
N ILE A 132 22.06 12.91 -12.19
CA ILE A 132 22.06 13.79 -13.36
C ILE A 132 23.10 13.22 -14.33
N PRO A 133 22.76 12.95 -15.60
CA PRO A 133 23.75 12.54 -16.59
C PRO A 133 24.93 13.52 -16.60
N PHE A 134 26.15 13.00 -16.62
CA PHE A 134 27.43 13.74 -16.68
C PHE A 134 27.90 14.54 -15.45
N ILE A 135 27.08 14.76 -14.41
CA ILE A 135 27.45 15.72 -13.32
C ILE A 135 27.62 15.07 -11.94
N GLY A 136 27.02 13.91 -11.65
CA GLY A 136 27.06 13.40 -10.27
C GLY A 136 27.03 11.89 -10.11
N ARG A 137 27.63 11.45 -9.00
CA ARG A 137 27.37 10.11 -8.42
C ARG A 137 25.99 10.12 -7.77
N ARG A 138 25.37 8.95 -7.69
CA ARG A 138 24.14 8.76 -6.92
C ARG A 138 24.49 8.89 -5.44
N THR A 139 24.06 9.97 -4.79
CA THR A 139 24.21 10.13 -3.35
C THR A 139 22.96 9.61 -2.64
N ILE A 140 23.20 8.83 -1.58
CA ILE A 140 22.17 8.27 -0.72
C ILE A 140 22.28 9.02 0.60
N THR A 141 21.21 9.71 0.98
CA THR A 141 21.12 10.36 2.30
C THR A 141 20.09 9.61 3.12
N VAL A 142 20.50 9.13 4.29
CA VAL A 142 19.64 8.44 5.25
C VAL A 142 19.28 9.44 6.34
N PHE A 143 17.99 9.64 6.57
CA PHE A 143 17.48 10.36 7.73
C PHE A 143 17.09 9.32 8.77
N GLU A 144 17.64 9.44 9.98
CA GLU A 144 17.35 8.55 11.11
C GLU A 144 16.87 9.42 12.28
N ALA A 145 15.69 9.10 12.82
CA ALA A 145 15.15 9.77 13.99
C ALA A 145 14.29 8.81 14.83
N PRO A 146 14.15 9.05 16.14
CA PRO A 146 13.32 8.21 17.01
C PRO A 146 11.84 8.23 16.63
N PHE A 147 11.14 7.10 16.78
CA PHE A 147 9.73 6.97 16.40
C PHE A 147 8.80 7.92 17.16
N TYR A 148 9.07 8.20 18.44
CA TYR A 148 8.26 9.12 19.25
C TYR A 148 8.29 10.59 18.76
N GLU A 149 9.23 10.94 17.87
CA GLU A 149 9.30 12.26 17.21
C GLU A 149 8.42 12.34 15.96
N PHE A 150 7.80 11.23 15.57
CA PHE A 150 6.87 11.19 14.45
C PHE A 150 5.43 11.14 14.95
N ASP A 151 4.55 11.78 14.17
CA ASP A 151 3.12 11.77 14.40
C ASP A 151 2.42 11.29 13.12
N GLY A 152 1.37 10.50 13.28
CA GLY A 152 0.55 9.98 12.19
C GLY A 152 -0.44 11.02 11.68
N PHE A 153 -0.44 11.26 10.36
CA PHE A 153 -1.38 12.14 9.68
C PHE A 153 -2.18 11.40 8.62
N VAL A 154 -3.41 11.87 8.41
CA VAL A 154 -4.25 11.40 7.30
C VAL A 154 -4.28 12.49 6.24
N ALA A 155 -3.67 12.20 5.09
CA ALA A 155 -3.72 13.05 3.92
C ALA A 155 -4.99 12.74 3.13
N GLY A 156 -5.97 13.64 3.21
CA GLY A 156 -7.17 13.60 2.37
C GLY A 156 -6.91 14.20 1.00
N GLY A 157 -7.27 13.47 -0.06
CA GLY A 157 -7.23 13.91 -1.45
C GLY A 157 -8.53 13.60 -2.18
N VAL A 158 -8.74 14.27 -3.31
CA VAL A 158 -9.85 13.98 -4.22
C VAL A 158 -9.29 13.26 -5.44
N ALA A 159 -9.70 12.01 -5.63
CA ALA A 159 -9.42 11.24 -6.83
C ALA A 159 -10.64 11.29 -7.76
N ARG A 160 -10.45 10.89 -9.02
CA ARG A 160 -11.55 10.77 -10.00
C ARG A 160 -12.67 9.82 -9.54
N TYR A 161 -12.35 8.91 -8.63
CA TYR A 161 -13.25 7.88 -8.09
C TYR A 161 -13.75 8.19 -6.67
N GLY A 162 -13.55 9.42 -6.18
CA GLY A 162 -14.05 9.86 -4.87
C GLY A 162 -12.95 10.31 -3.90
N ALA A 163 -13.30 10.41 -2.63
CA ALA A 163 -12.35 10.73 -1.56
C ALA A 163 -11.29 9.63 -1.46
N ARG A 164 -10.04 10.04 -1.28
CA ARG A 164 -8.88 9.18 -1.05
C ARG A 164 -8.20 9.63 0.22
N PHE A 165 -7.93 8.68 1.12
CA PHE A 165 -7.17 8.93 2.33
C PHE A 165 -5.88 8.10 2.29
N ASP A 166 -4.76 8.75 2.56
CA ASP A 166 -3.45 8.12 2.69
C ASP A 166 -2.88 8.41 4.08
N PHE A 167 -2.21 7.42 4.66
CA PHE A 167 -1.55 7.57 5.95
C PHE A 167 -0.10 8.05 5.74
N VAL A 168 0.22 9.19 6.34
CA VAL A 168 1.51 9.85 6.22
C VAL A 168 2.12 10.01 7.60
N LEU A 169 3.33 9.48 7.77
CA LEU A 169 4.12 9.69 8.98
C LEU A 169 4.92 10.99 8.83
N CYS A 170 4.64 11.97 9.69
CA CYS A 170 5.31 13.27 9.65
C CYS A 170 6.26 13.40 10.83
N HIS A 171 7.49 13.83 10.56
CA HIS A 171 8.41 14.21 11.63
C HIS A 171 7.97 15.53 12.27
N ARG A 172 8.01 15.62 13.59
CA ARG A 172 7.52 16.79 14.33
C ARG A 172 8.38 18.03 14.10
N TYR A 173 9.70 17.85 14.10
CA TYR A 173 10.67 18.95 14.06
C TYR A 173 11.22 19.26 12.66
N SER A 174 10.97 18.41 11.67
CA SER A 174 11.48 18.58 10.31
C SER A 174 10.33 18.48 9.30
N LYS A 175 10.54 19.02 8.08
CA LYS A 175 9.54 18.92 7.00
C LYS A 175 9.51 17.54 6.33
N LEU A 176 9.98 16.49 7.02
CA LEU A 176 9.97 15.13 6.51
C LEU A 176 8.56 14.54 6.62
N LYS A 177 8.07 14.03 5.49
CA LYS A 177 6.82 13.29 5.38
C LYS A 177 7.12 11.96 4.69
N VAL A 178 6.64 10.87 5.26
CA VAL A 178 6.82 9.50 4.77
C VAL A 178 5.45 8.91 4.48
N HIS A 179 5.20 8.57 3.22
CA HIS A 179 3.94 7.97 2.79
C HIS A 179 3.99 6.45 3.06
N ILE A 180 3.39 6.01 4.17
CA ILE A 180 3.38 4.60 4.59
C ILE A 180 2.05 3.92 4.18
N GLY A 181 0.94 4.68 4.12
CA GLY A 181 -0.38 4.15 3.78
C GLY A 181 -0.44 3.56 2.38
N ASP A 182 0.08 4.28 1.38
CA ASP A 182 0.16 3.79 0.00
C ASP A 182 0.86 2.42 -0.13
N SER A 183 1.80 2.09 0.76
CA SER A 183 2.54 0.81 0.76
C SER A 183 1.90 -0.31 1.59
N LEU A 184 1.30 0.00 2.74
CA LEU A 184 0.78 -1.02 3.68
C LEU A 184 -0.74 -1.22 3.62
N LEU A 185 -1.49 -0.15 3.34
CA LEU A 185 -2.95 -0.13 3.30
C LEU A 185 -3.47 -0.15 1.85
N GLY A 186 -2.80 0.58 0.96
CA GLY A 186 -3.30 0.84 -0.39
C GLY A 186 -4.38 1.92 -0.41
N TRP A 187 -5.26 1.88 -1.43
CA TRP A 187 -6.27 2.93 -1.63
C TRP A 187 -7.52 2.69 -0.78
N HIS A 188 -7.87 3.67 0.06
CA HIS A 188 -9.10 3.64 0.85
C HIS A 188 -9.94 4.91 0.70
N HIS A 189 -11.26 4.71 0.74
CA HIS A 189 -12.27 5.77 0.68
C HIS A 189 -12.69 6.31 2.05
N ASN A 190 -12.22 5.69 3.13
CA ASN A 190 -12.53 6.04 4.52
C ASN A 190 -11.23 6.36 5.26
N PRO A 191 -11.18 7.40 6.12
CA PRO A 191 -9.98 7.70 6.90
C PRO A 191 -9.71 6.69 8.03
N ARG A 192 -10.71 5.92 8.48
CA ARG A 192 -10.58 5.04 9.66
C ARG A 192 -9.50 3.97 9.57
N PRO A 193 -9.29 3.27 8.44
CA PRO A 193 -8.15 2.37 8.27
C PRO A 193 -6.80 3.06 8.50
N CYS A 194 -6.67 4.36 8.20
CA CYS A 194 -5.44 5.10 8.49
C CYS A 194 -5.21 5.27 10.01
N TYR A 195 -6.29 5.45 10.80
CA TYR A 195 -6.20 5.49 12.26
C TYR A 195 -5.83 4.13 12.84
N ALA A 196 -6.44 3.06 12.34
CA ALA A 196 -6.10 1.70 12.74
C ALA A 196 -4.64 1.35 12.40
N LEU A 197 -4.13 1.79 11.25
CA LEU A 197 -2.72 1.62 10.91
C LEU A 197 -1.81 2.38 11.88
N TRP A 198 -2.18 3.60 12.28
CA TRP A 198 -1.40 4.33 13.28
C TRP A 198 -1.34 3.60 14.63
N ASP A 199 -2.47 3.06 15.09
CA ASP A 199 -2.52 2.26 16.32
C ASP A 199 -1.71 0.95 16.16
N PHE A 200 -1.79 0.30 15.00
CA PHE A 200 -0.97 -0.87 14.67
C PHE A 200 0.52 -0.54 14.72
N LEU A 201 0.96 0.57 14.11
CA LEU A 201 2.37 0.97 14.11
C LEU A 201 2.87 1.33 15.50
N GLN A 202 2.05 2.01 16.32
CA GLN A 202 2.40 2.28 17.71
C GLN A 202 2.58 0.98 18.51
N ASN A 203 1.64 0.04 18.39
CA ASN A 203 1.72 -1.27 19.06
C ASN A 203 2.91 -2.10 18.55
N TYR A 204 3.19 -2.04 17.25
CA TYR A 204 4.34 -2.71 16.65
C TYR A 204 5.65 -2.15 17.19
N MET A 205 5.80 -0.82 17.23
CA MET A 205 7.03 -0.16 17.70
C MET A 205 7.23 -0.25 19.21
N ASP A 206 6.19 -0.59 19.97
CA ASP A 206 6.29 -0.82 21.41
C ASP A 206 6.88 -2.21 21.70
N VAL A 207 8.12 -2.21 22.20
CA VAL A 207 8.83 -3.44 22.62
C VAL A 207 8.31 -4.01 23.93
N SER A 208 7.55 -3.23 24.72
CA SER A 208 7.00 -3.69 25.99
C SER A 208 5.72 -4.51 25.83
N CYS A 209 5.06 -4.38 24.67
CA CYS A 209 3.86 -5.11 24.30
C CYS A 209 4.17 -6.27 23.35
N ALA A 210 3.29 -7.28 23.35
CA ALA A 210 3.33 -8.34 22.35
C ALA A 210 3.06 -7.76 20.95
N LEU A 211 3.62 -8.40 19.92
CA LEU A 211 3.42 -8.02 18.53
C LEU A 211 1.92 -8.00 18.19
N PRO A 212 1.49 -7.02 17.40
CA PRO A 212 0.10 -6.96 16.95
C PRO A 212 -0.28 -8.24 16.19
N GLU A 213 -1.52 -8.67 16.36
CA GLU A 213 -2.02 -9.86 15.70
C GLU A 213 -2.18 -9.59 14.20
N PHE A 214 -1.32 -10.19 13.39
CA PHE A 214 -1.31 -10.02 11.94
C PHE A 214 -0.78 -11.29 11.28
N PRO A 215 -1.46 -11.87 10.26
CA PRO A 215 -1.04 -13.13 9.65
C PRO A 215 0.40 -13.14 9.14
N VAL A 216 0.90 -12.01 8.64
CA VAL A 216 2.29 -11.92 8.13
C VAL A 216 3.33 -11.98 9.25
N LEU A 217 2.99 -11.56 10.47
CA LEU A 217 3.88 -11.62 11.62
C LEU A 217 3.84 -12.98 12.33
N GLU A 218 2.89 -13.85 12.02
CA GLU A 218 2.74 -15.17 12.66
C GLU A 218 4.03 -16.01 12.68
N PRO A 219 4.76 -16.17 11.55
CA PRO A 219 6.03 -16.93 11.53
C PRO A 219 7.14 -16.32 12.41
N HIS A 220 6.96 -15.07 12.83
CA HIS A 220 7.94 -14.26 13.54
C HIS A 220 7.64 -14.13 15.04
N ARG A 221 6.43 -14.50 15.48
CA ARG A 221 5.97 -14.31 16.87
C ARG A 221 6.84 -15.02 17.90
N HIS A 222 7.25 -16.26 17.62
CA HIS A 222 8.11 -17.04 18.53
C HIS A 222 9.51 -16.46 18.70
N LYS A 223 9.97 -15.60 17.76
CA LYS A 223 11.29 -14.96 17.81
C LYS A 223 11.31 -13.74 18.74
N ASP A 224 10.15 -13.17 19.06
CA ASP A 224 10.04 -12.07 20.00
C ASP A 224 9.73 -12.60 21.42
N PRO A 225 10.60 -12.35 22.42
CA PRO A 225 10.45 -12.95 23.75
C PRO A 225 9.17 -12.50 24.47
N VAL A 226 8.78 -11.23 24.32
CA VAL A 226 7.57 -10.68 24.94
C VAL A 226 6.33 -11.32 24.33
N THR A 227 6.28 -11.42 23.00
CA THR A 227 5.21 -12.10 22.28
C THR A 227 5.15 -13.58 22.62
N ALA A 228 6.28 -14.28 22.65
CA ALA A 228 6.33 -15.70 22.99
C ALA A 228 5.81 -15.99 24.41
N GLU A 229 6.14 -15.13 25.39
CA GLU A 229 5.60 -15.26 26.74
C GLU A 229 4.08 -14.99 26.79
N HIS A 230 3.63 -13.98 26.05
CA HIS A 230 2.21 -13.65 25.93
C HIS A 230 1.40 -14.80 25.28
N ASP A 231 1.93 -15.38 24.20
CA ASP A 231 1.31 -16.49 23.48
C ASP A 231 1.27 -17.76 24.36
N ARG A 232 2.33 -18.02 25.14
CA ARG A 232 2.34 -19.11 26.13
C ARG A 232 1.31 -18.93 27.24
N LYS A 233 1.13 -17.69 27.74
CA LYS A 233 0.13 -17.38 28.78
C LYS A 233 -1.30 -17.46 28.27
N SER A 234 -1.54 -17.03 27.04
CA SER A 234 -2.87 -17.06 26.40
C SER A 234 -3.23 -18.43 25.81
N GLY A 235 -2.27 -19.34 25.67
CA GLY A 235 -2.48 -20.64 25.04
C GLY A 235 -2.72 -20.53 23.52
N ARG A 236 -2.23 -19.46 22.88
CA ARG A 236 -2.37 -19.24 21.43
C ARG A 236 -1.58 -20.33 20.67
N PRO A 237 -2.19 -21.03 19.69
CA PRO A 237 -1.46 -21.97 18.85
C PRO A 237 -0.45 -21.24 17.96
N GLU A 238 0.66 -21.91 17.62
CA GLU A 238 1.73 -21.30 16.80
C GLU A 238 1.24 -20.90 15.39
N ARG A 239 0.41 -21.75 14.78
CA ARG A 239 -0.19 -21.59 13.44
C ARG A 239 -1.65 -21.15 13.51
N TYR A 240 -1.95 -20.18 14.36
CA TYR A 240 -3.30 -19.68 14.60
C TYR A 240 -4.03 -19.23 13.33
N TRP A 241 -3.40 -18.42 12.48
CA TRP A 241 -4.02 -17.95 11.24
C TRP A 241 -3.97 -19.00 10.13
N ARG A 242 -2.84 -19.68 9.99
CA ARG A 242 -2.63 -20.65 8.91
C ARG A 242 -3.56 -21.86 8.98
N ASP A 243 -3.86 -22.34 10.19
CA ASP A 243 -4.70 -23.53 10.39
C ASP A 243 -6.19 -23.18 10.62
N MET A 244 -6.55 -21.89 10.57
CA MET A 244 -7.92 -21.42 10.70
C MET A 244 -8.75 -21.73 9.45
N ASP A 245 -10.01 -22.13 9.63
CA ASP A 245 -10.92 -22.35 8.51
C ASP A 245 -11.38 -21.03 7.86
N ASP A 246 -11.65 -21.05 6.55
CA ASP A 246 -12.03 -19.87 5.78
C ASP A 246 -13.24 -19.11 6.36
N LYS A 247 -14.19 -19.83 6.98
CA LYS A 247 -15.39 -19.22 7.55
C LYS A 247 -15.06 -18.46 8.83
N THR A 248 -14.30 -19.07 9.74
CA THR A 248 -13.81 -18.41 10.95
C THR A 248 -12.87 -17.25 10.61
N PHE A 249 -12.01 -17.41 9.60
CA PHE A 249 -11.13 -16.35 9.12
C PHE A 249 -11.94 -15.12 8.69
N LYS A 250 -12.98 -15.34 7.86
CA LYS A 250 -13.86 -14.25 7.41
C LYS A 250 -14.61 -13.59 8.56
N GLN A 251 -15.09 -14.37 9.53
CA GLN A 251 -15.71 -13.80 10.73
C GLN A 251 -14.76 -12.91 11.52
N LYS A 252 -13.48 -13.31 11.65
CA LYS A 252 -12.45 -12.51 12.31
C LYS A 252 -12.13 -11.24 11.54
N GLU A 253 -12.05 -11.31 10.21
CA GLU A 253 -11.86 -10.16 9.34
C GLU A 253 -13.02 -9.16 9.49
N ASP A 254 -14.27 -9.62 9.48
CA ASP A 254 -15.46 -8.80 9.65
C ASP A 254 -15.50 -8.15 11.06
N GLU A 255 -15.12 -8.89 12.10
CA GLU A 255 -15.00 -8.39 13.48
C GLU A 255 -13.96 -7.26 13.56
N MET A 256 -12.77 -7.48 12.98
CA MET A 256 -11.71 -6.48 12.93
C MET A 256 -12.11 -5.25 12.14
N LEU A 257 -12.74 -5.43 10.98
CA LEU A 257 -13.22 -4.32 10.15
C LEU A 257 -14.28 -3.50 10.88
N SER A 258 -15.22 -4.15 11.58
CA SER A 258 -16.21 -3.46 12.41
C SER A 258 -15.55 -2.61 13.50
N ARG A 259 -14.54 -3.16 14.19
CA ARG A 259 -13.74 -2.42 15.18
C ARG A 259 -13.04 -1.21 14.55
N VAL A 260 -12.41 -1.37 13.39
CA VAL A 260 -11.78 -0.26 12.65
C VAL A 260 -12.80 0.82 12.29
N LEU A 261 -13.99 0.42 11.83
CA LEU A 261 -15.06 1.35 11.47
C LEU A 261 -15.66 2.08 12.68
N SER A 262 -15.52 1.51 13.88
CA SER A 262 -15.95 2.13 15.13
C SER A 262 -14.93 3.10 15.76
N ILE A 263 -13.70 3.16 15.23
CA ILE A 263 -12.64 4.03 15.77
C ILE A 263 -13.09 5.51 15.73
N ASP A 264 -12.92 6.18 16.87
CA ASP A 264 -13.35 7.55 17.14
C ASP A 264 -12.19 8.54 17.29
N THR A 265 -11.01 8.22 16.75
CA THR A 265 -9.76 9.00 16.91
C THR A 265 -9.91 10.50 16.65
N GLU A 266 -10.78 10.89 15.72
CA GLU A 266 -11.09 12.29 15.41
C GLU A 266 -11.66 13.09 16.61
N GLN A 267 -12.34 12.41 17.53
CA GLN A 267 -12.92 13.02 18.73
C GLN A 267 -11.89 13.19 19.86
N ARG A 268 -10.74 12.51 19.77
CA ARG A 268 -9.71 12.53 20.81
C ARG A 268 -8.89 13.82 20.71
N PRO A 269 -8.69 14.55 21.81
CA PRO A 269 -7.89 15.78 21.79
C PRO A 269 -6.42 15.46 21.57
N ASN A 270 -5.75 16.19 20.66
CA ASN A 270 -4.31 16.06 20.51
C ASN A 270 -3.58 16.76 21.67
N LEU A 271 -3.03 15.97 22.59
CA LEU A 271 -2.27 16.47 23.74
C LEU A 271 -0.91 17.08 23.37
N MET A 272 -0.28 16.60 22.29
CA MET A 272 1.02 17.10 21.81
C MET A 272 0.91 18.47 21.15
N ALA A 273 -0.23 18.80 20.53
CA ALA A 273 -0.47 20.12 19.93
C ALA A 273 -0.37 21.27 20.93
N LYS A 274 -0.57 21.01 22.23
CA LYS A 274 -0.38 22.01 23.29
C LYS A 274 1.09 22.22 23.66
N LYS A 275 1.96 21.26 23.38
CA LYS A 275 3.35 21.22 23.86
C LYS A 275 4.38 21.46 22.76
N VAL A 276 4.03 21.21 21.50
CA VAL A 276 5.01 21.24 20.41
C VAL A 276 4.49 22.00 19.20
N ARG A 277 5.43 22.72 18.55
CA ARG A 277 5.21 23.37 17.27
C ARG A 277 5.61 22.44 16.13
N TYR A 278 4.65 22.03 15.31
CA TYR A 278 4.91 21.17 14.16
C TYR A 278 5.60 21.94 13.03
N ALA A 279 6.68 21.38 12.49
CA ALA A 279 7.45 22.01 11.41
C ALA A 279 6.71 22.01 10.05
N HIS A 280 5.72 21.13 9.89
CA HIS A 280 4.99 20.92 8.64
C HIS A 280 3.58 21.55 8.63
N MET A 281 3.17 22.22 9.72
CA MET A 281 1.88 22.90 9.84
C MET A 281 2.06 24.42 9.90
N THR A 282 1.09 25.14 9.36
CA THR A 282 0.98 26.59 9.63
C THR A 282 0.39 26.82 11.03
N PRO A 283 0.55 28.03 11.60
CA PRO A 283 -0.11 28.39 12.87
C PRO A 283 -1.63 28.22 12.84
N GLU A 284 -2.26 28.47 11.70
CA GLU A 284 -3.71 28.29 11.50
C GLU A 284 -4.11 26.81 11.54
N ASP A 285 -3.34 25.95 10.84
CA ASP A 285 -3.56 24.50 10.86
C ASP A 285 -3.42 23.94 12.28
N MET A 286 -2.46 24.43 13.08
CA MET A 286 -2.26 24.02 14.47
C MET A 286 -3.45 24.37 15.37
N LEU A 287 -4.07 25.54 15.17
CA LEU A 287 -5.25 25.96 15.93
C LEU A 287 -6.51 25.14 15.59
N ALA A 288 -6.64 24.71 14.33
CA ALA A 288 -7.71 23.80 13.91
C ALA A 288 -7.47 22.38 14.46
N TYR A 289 -6.22 21.92 14.42
CA TYR A 289 -5.80 20.58 14.85
C TYR A 289 -5.90 20.38 16.37
N GLY A 290 -5.64 21.41 17.18
CA GLY A 290 -5.68 21.32 18.64
C GLY A 290 -7.07 21.29 19.28
N ARG A 291 -8.15 21.64 18.56
CA ARG A 291 -9.52 21.74 19.13
C ARG A 291 -10.31 20.44 19.12
N GLY A 292 -9.83 19.37 18.48
CA GLY A 292 -10.64 18.21 18.14
C GLY A 292 -11.66 18.60 17.06
N SER A 293 -11.93 17.72 16.09
CA SER A 293 -12.79 18.08 14.95
C SER A 293 -14.26 18.08 15.35
N ARG A 294 -14.71 19.16 16.03
CA ARG A 294 -16.13 19.51 16.17
C ARG A 294 -16.31 21.02 16.23
N GLN A 295 -16.42 21.63 15.04
CA GLN A 295 -17.39 22.69 14.82
C GLN A 295 -17.85 22.64 13.35
N GLY A 296 -18.77 21.71 13.09
CA GLY A 296 -19.63 21.84 11.93
C GLY A 296 -20.54 23.06 12.12
N ARG A 297 -20.54 23.93 11.12
CA ARG A 297 -21.50 25.03 10.87
C ARG A 297 -21.52 26.19 11.87
N ASN A 298 -20.64 27.14 11.63
CA ASN A 298 -21.07 28.51 11.31
C ASN A 298 -20.25 29.00 10.12
N GLY A 299 -20.79 28.85 8.90
CA GLY A 299 -20.55 29.65 7.70
C GLY A 299 -19.12 29.92 7.17
N ALA A 300 -18.06 29.61 7.88
CA ALA A 300 -16.69 29.88 7.45
C ALA A 300 -16.15 28.66 6.72
N ARG A 301 -16.01 28.82 5.39
CA ARG A 301 -15.21 27.95 4.53
C ARG A 301 -13.90 27.64 5.26
N ALA A 302 -13.59 26.36 5.49
CA ALA A 302 -12.27 25.97 5.94
C ALA A 302 -11.25 26.69 5.05
N PRO A 303 -10.22 27.35 5.62
CA PRO A 303 -9.19 27.98 4.80
C PRO A 303 -8.69 26.91 3.85
N ARG A 304 -8.73 27.22 2.54
CA ARG A 304 -8.20 26.32 1.52
C ARG A 304 -6.80 25.92 2.00
N PRO A 305 -6.43 24.63 2.01
CA PRO A 305 -5.04 24.26 2.27
C PRO A 305 -4.23 25.14 1.34
N SER A 306 -3.34 25.96 1.93
CA SER A 306 -2.49 26.82 1.13
C SER A 306 -1.79 25.86 0.17
N VAL A 307 -2.19 25.93 -1.09
CA VAL A 307 -1.39 25.43 -2.20
C VAL A 307 -0.18 26.33 -2.11
N GLY A 308 0.81 25.90 -1.32
CA GLY A 308 2.07 26.59 -1.20
C GLY A 308 2.54 26.73 -2.62
N HIS A 309 2.44 27.95 -3.14
CA HIS A 309 3.16 28.33 -4.32
C HIS A 309 4.58 27.84 -4.05
N ALA A 310 5.06 26.95 -4.93
CA ALA A 310 6.45 26.64 -5.00
C ALA A 310 7.16 27.97 -5.27
N GLN A 311 7.54 28.64 -4.19
CA GLN A 311 8.35 29.83 -4.25
C GLN A 311 9.73 29.31 -4.67
N ARG A 312 9.90 29.31 -6.00
CA ARG A 312 11.19 29.26 -6.66
C ARG A 312 11.92 30.51 -6.23
N ASP A 313 12.65 30.45 -5.13
CA ASP A 313 13.72 31.40 -4.85
C ASP A 313 14.91 30.66 -4.23
N TRP A 314 15.80 30.38 -5.19
CA TRP A 314 17.22 30.07 -5.22
C TRP A 314 18.15 30.29 -4.02
N LYS A 315 19.28 29.54 -4.14
CA LYS A 315 20.65 29.74 -3.65
C LYS A 315 21.03 29.14 -2.29
#